data_AF-A0A7V0BAX3-F1
#
_entry.id   AF-A0A7V0BAX3-F1
#
_cell.length_a   1.000
_cell.length_b   1.000
_cell.length_c   1.000
_cell.angle_alpha   90.00
_cell.angle_beta   90.00
_cell.angle_gamma   90.00
#
_symmetry.space_group_name_H-M   'P 1'
#
loop_
_entity.id
_entity.type
_entity.pdbx_description
1 polymer ?
#
loop_
_entity_poly.entity_id
_entity_poly.type
_entity_poly.pdbx_seq_one_letter_code
_entity_poly.pdbx_strand_id
1 'polypeptide(L)'
;MTIRAAAEITLTDINDAIVAGEAPLNPTTDLLWMDSSASPNVLRRWDGEKWVSQTLNIKEADPETSQKIDEAITTANNALVESSANHKPVFDKTQPSNPLKGDTWFKIDENTKTIVGVYTWNGNSWEELPLDYNALRIGKLSAITAELGDVKSGSITGTEFIHNINYKDSDDNLYTGVVKMNDDGFNSTSYLPTGIGSTVLESITSTLGGYKVAQKLIDVAGESSLGSSILTGKSLQFNENGNIKLSIDADLFYSMPWQDLILNSGYSTAEGNTPQFRIICIFGIRIAFFRGQVQKSTAWTSANNAFASVPFEVQTTKTAMAYAPTNKSSGGRVHASSSNAMGFIPADTSITYFALNQLFYILD
;
A
#
# COMPACT_ATOMS: atom_id res chain seq x y z
N MET A 1 22.91 44.47 -119.19
CA MET A 1 21.48 44.82 -119.03
C MET A 1 21.03 44.31 -117.66
N THR A 2 20.75 45.19 -116.71
CA THR A 2 20.01 44.82 -115.50
C THR A 2 19.30 46.05 -114.94
N ILE A 3 17.99 46.13 -115.16
CA ILE A 3 17.11 47.01 -114.39
C ILE A 3 16.62 46.17 -113.22
N ARG A 4 16.80 46.67 -111.99
CA ARG A 4 16.11 46.18 -110.80
C ARG A 4 15.55 47.40 -110.07
N ALA A 5 14.33 47.79 -110.42
CA ALA A 5 13.49 48.58 -109.54
C ALA A 5 12.16 47.86 -109.48
N ALA A 6 11.93 47.13 -108.39
CA ALA A 6 10.61 46.69 -108.00
C ALA A 6 9.96 47.87 -107.27
N ALA A 7 8.83 48.37 -107.78
CA ALA A 7 7.99 49.27 -107.01
C ALA A 7 7.09 48.41 -106.12
N GLU A 8 7.20 48.59 -104.81
CA GLU A 8 6.28 48.03 -103.84
C GLU A 8 5.11 49.02 -103.67
N ILE A 9 3.88 48.56 -103.87
CA ILE A 9 2.67 49.29 -103.49
C ILE A 9 2.10 48.58 -102.28
N THR A 10 2.04 49.28 -101.15
CA THR A 10 1.33 48.83 -99.95
C THR A 10 -0.08 49.40 -100.01
N LEU A 11 -1.08 48.52 -100.03
CA LEU A 11 -2.48 48.91 -99.89
C LEU A 11 -2.85 48.82 -98.41
N THR A 12 -3.07 49.95 -97.76
CA THR A 12 -3.64 50.03 -96.40
C THR A 12 -5.14 50.26 -96.50
N ASP A 13 -5.94 49.49 -95.77
CA ASP A 13 -7.39 49.72 -95.69
C ASP A 13 -7.68 50.86 -94.71
N ILE A 14 -8.78 51.60 -94.93
CA ILE A 14 -9.23 52.68 -94.04
C ILE A 14 -9.65 52.16 -92.65
N ASN A 15 -9.87 50.84 -92.53
CA ASN A 15 -10.20 50.17 -91.27
C ASN A 15 -8.97 49.66 -90.50
N ASP A 16 -7.76 49.74 -91.08
CA ASP A 16 -6.56 49.32 -90.40
C ASP A 16 -6.20 50.27 -89.26
N ALA A 17 -5.77 49.73 -88.12
CA ALA A 17 -5.28 50.55 -87.02
C ALA A 17 -3.97 51.24 -87.42
N ILE A 18 -3.92 52.56 -87.25
CA ILE A 18 -2.72 53.34 -87.53
C ILE A 18 -1.69 53.05 -86.43
N VAL A 19 -0.46 52.69 -86.77
CA VAL A 19 0.63 52.50 -85.80
C VAL A 19 1.55 53.71 -85.84
N ALA A 20 1.57 54.51 -84.77
CA ALA A 20 2.38 55.72 -84.68
C ALA A 20 2.70 56.09 -83.23
N GLY A 21 3.79 56.85 -83.02
CA GLY A 21 4.17 57.35 -81.69
C GLY A 21 3.39 58.61 -81.27
N GLU A 22 2.83 59.32 -82.24
CA GLU A 22 2.00 60.51 -82.03
C GLU A 22 0.58 60.25 -82.52
N ALA A 23 -0.39 60.90 -81.88
CA ALA A 23 -1.80 60.75 -82.23
C ALA A 23 -2.11 61.30 -83.64
N PRO A 24 -2.93 60.60 -84.46
CA PRO A 24 -3.38 61.12 -85.74
C PRO A 24 -4.09 62.49 -85.61
N LEU A 25 -3.70 63.46 -86.45
CA LEU A 25 -4.13 64.87 -86.33
C LEU A 25 -5.57 65.15 -86.83
N ASN A 26 -6.13 64.28 -87.66
CA ASN A 26 -7.50 64.41 -88.20
C ASN A 26 -8.24 63.06 -88.12
N PRO A 27 -8.56 62.58 -86.91
CA PRO A 27 -9.21 61.29 -86.75
C PRO A 27 -10.69 61.34 -87.17
N THR A 28 -11.15 60.29 -87.83
CA THR A 28 -12.59 60.03 -87.99
C THR A 28 -13.08 59.23 -86.78
N THR A 29 -14.37 59.33 -86.44
CA THR A 29 -14.99 58.46 -85.43
C THR A 29 -14.67 57.00 -85.74
N ASP A 30 -14.34 56.24 -84.70
CA ASP A 30 -13.96 54.83 -84.77
C ASP A 30 -12.59 54.53 -85.39
N LEU A 31 -11.81 55.57 -85.73
CA LEU A 31 -10.43 55.37 -86.12
C LEU A 31 -9.66 54.71 -84.97
N LEU A 32 -8.89 53.67 -85.31
CA LEU A 32 -8.03 52.94 -84.38
C LEU A 32 -6.60 53.44 -84.50
N TRP A 33 -5.96 53.65 -83.34
CA TRP A 33 -4.56 54.03 -83.24
C TRP A 33 -3.85 53.13 -82.24
N MET A 34 -2.79 52.47 -82.70
CA MET A 34 -1.84 51.77 -81.86
C MET A 34 -0.75 52.77 -81.43
N ASP A 35 -0.86 53.23 -80.19
CA ASP A 35 0.09 54.14 -79.56
C ASP A 35 1.39 53.38 -79.27
N SER A 36 2.37 53.56 -80.17
CA SER A 36 3.70 52.94 -80.08
C SER A 36 4.68 53.74 -79.20
N SER A 37 4.23 54.85 -78.60
CA SER A 37 5.02 55.56 -77.57
C SER A 37 4.92 54.90 -76.20
N ALA A 38 3.89 54.09 -75.97
CA ALA A 38 3.68 53.30 -74.75
C ALA A 38 4.31 51.90 -74.88
N SER A 39 4.77 51.32 -73.76
CA SER A 39 5.30 49.95 -73.71
C SER A 39 4.59 49.15 -72.60
N PRO A 40 3.77 48.14 -72.92
CA PRO A 40 3.40 47.68 -74.27
C PRO A 40 2.58 48.72 -75.03
N ASN A 41 2.59 48.63 -76.37
CA ASN A 41 1.78 49.52 -77.22
C ASN A 41 0.31 49.46 -76.81
N VAL A 42 -0.36 50.62 -76.78
CA VAL A 42 -1.75 50.72 -76.32
C VAL A 42 -2.67 50.99 -77.51
N LEU A 43 -3.66 50.13 -77.72
CA LEU A 43 -4.71 50.39 -78.71
C LEU A 43 -5.67 51.45 -78.17
N ARG A 44 -5.90 52.50 -78.95
CA ARG A 44 -6.87 53.56 -78.68
C ARG A 44 -7.88 53.66 -79.83
N ARG A 45 -9.09 54.08 -79.52
CA ARG A 45 -10.15 54.39 -80.49
C ARG A 45 -10.56 55.85 -80.35
N TRP A 46 -10.75 56.54 -81.46
CA TRP A 46 -11.33 57.88 -81.45
C TRP A 46 -12.85 57.78 -81.25
N ASP A 47 -13.36 58.34 -80.16
CA ASP A 47 -14.80 58.30 -79.84
C ASP A 47 -15.63 59.42 -80.53
N GLY A 48 -14.95 60.31 -81.27
CA GLY A 48 -15.52 61.51 -81.87
C GLY A 48 -15.00 62.81 -81.24
N GLU A 49 -14.50 62.75 -80.01
CA GLU A 49 -13.98 63.91 -79.27
C GLU A 49 -12.57 63.71 -78.73
N LYS A 50 -12.20 62.47 -78.37
CA LYS A 50 -10.90 62.12 -77.76
C LYS A 50 -10.48 60.68 -78.05
N TRP A 51 -9.19 60.41 -77.82
CA TRP A 51 -8.63 59.06 -77.88
C TRP A 51 -8.91 58.31 -76.57
N VAL A 52 -9.65 57.20 -76.65
CA VAL A 52 -9.95 56.32 -75.51
C VAL A 52 -9.18 55.02 -75.62
N SER A 53 -8.38 54.71 -74.60
CA SER A 53 -7.66 53.44 -74.51
C SER A 53 -8.65 52.27 -74.45
N GLN A 54 -8.45 51.30 -75.32
CA GLN A 54 -9.20 50.05 -75.31
C GLN A 54 -8.53 49.10 -74.33
N THR A 55 -9.29 48.66 -73.34
CA THR A 55 -8.84 47.64 -72.38
C THR A 55 -9.46 46.30 -72.76
N LEU A 56 -8.67 45.23 -72.66
CA LEU A 56 -9.18 43.87 -72.79
C LEU A 56 -9.65 43.40 -71.41
N ASN A 57 -10.88 42.91 -71.32
CA ASN A 57 -11.32 42.17 -70.15
C ASN A 57 -10.72 40.76 -70.22
N ILE A 58 -9.82 40.43 -69.29
CA ILE A 58 -9.17 39.11 -69.26
C ILE A 58 -10.18 37.97 -69.17
N LYS A 59 -11.34 38.19 -68.54
CA LYS A 59 -12.44 37.21 -68.46
C LYS A 59 -13.01 36.83 -69.82
N GLU A 60 -13.00 37.77 -70.76
CA GLU A 60 -13.54 37.59 -72.11
C GLU A 60 -12.45 37.15 -73.09
N ALA A 61 -11.22 37.65 -72.92
CA ALA A 61 -10.09 37.34 -73.79
C ALA A 61 -9.50 35.95 -73.52
N ASP A 62 -9.43 35.53 -72.26
CA ASP A 62 -8.92 34.21 -71.84
C ASP A 62 -9.64 33.73 -70.55
N PRO A 63 -10.81 33.08 -70.73
CA PRO A 63 -11.59 32.56 -69.61
C PRO A 63 -10.82 31.55 -68.74
N GLU A 64 -9.93 30.75 -69.34
CA GLU A 64 -9.16 29.71 -68.64
C GLU A 64 -8.14 30.33 -67.69
N THR A 65 -7.40 31.34 -68.14
CA THR A 65 -6.46 32.09 -67.29
C THR A 65 -7.20 32.82 -66.17
N SER A 66 -8.36 33.43 -66.45
CA SER A 66 -9.16 34.06 -65.40
C SER A 66 -9.62 33.06 -64.33
N GLN A 67 -10.04 31.86 -64.73
CA GLN A 67 -10.44 30.81 -63.77
C GLN A 67 -9.27 30.38 -62.88
N LYS A 68 -8.08 30.16 -63.46
CA LYS A 68 -6.87 29.81 -62.69
C LYS A 68 -6.50 30.89 -61.66
N ILE A 69 -6.69 32.17 -62.00
CA ILE A 69 -6.47 33.29 -61.07
C ILE A 69 -7.44 33.23 -59.89
N ASP A 70 -8.73 33.00 -60.14
CA ASP A 70 -9.76 32.90 -59.10
C ASP A 70 -9.54 31.67 -58.18
N GLU A 71 -9.12 30.54 -58.76
CA GLU A 71 -8.74 29.33 -58.02
C GLU A 71 -7.49 29.54 -57.16
N ALA A 72 -6.47 30.24 -57.68
CA ALA A 72 -5.26 30.57 -56.93
C ALA A 72 -5.56 31.52 -55.76
N ILE A 73 -6.40 32.53 -55.96
CA ILE A 73 -6.86 33.43 -54.89
C ILE A 73 -7.60 32.64 -53.81
N THR A 74 -8.49 31.75 -54.22
CA THR A 74 -9.25 30.88 -53.30
C THR A 74 -8.32 29.99 -52.49
N THR A 75 -7.35 29.35 -53.15
CA THR A 75 -6.36 28.47 -52.52
C THR A 75 -5.49 29.24 -51.53
N ALA A 76 -5.02 30.44 -51.89
CA ALA A 76 -4.23 31.29 -51.01
C ALA A 76 -5.01 31.73 -49.76
N ASN A 77 -6.28 32.10 -49.93
CA ASN A 77 -7.15 32.45 -48.81
C ASN A 77 -7.43 31.25 -47.89
N ASN A 78 -7.67 30.06 -48.45
CA ASN A 78 -7.86 28.85 -47.66
C ASN A 78 -6.60 28.49 -46.86
N ALA A 79 -5.42 28.57 -47.48
CA ALA A 79 -4.15 28.33 -46.80
C ALA A 79 -3.90 29.33 -45.66
N LEU A 80 -4.27 30.61 -45.83
CA LEU A 80 -4.17 31.62 -44.78
C LEU A 80 -5.10 31.31 -43.59
N VAL A 81 -6.33 30.90 -43.87
CA VAL A 81 -7.31 30.51 -42.84
C VAL A 81 -6.84 29.27 -42.09
N GLU A 82 -6.38 28.23 -42.78
CA GLU A 82 -5.86 27.00 -42.17
C GLU A 82 -4.61 27.26 -41.31
N SER A 83 -3.70 28.13 -41.77
CA SER A 83 -2.54 28.54 -40.98
C SER A 83 -2.94 29.26 -39.69
N SER A 84 -4.01 30.05 -39.72
CA SER A 84 -4.50 30.81 -38.57
C SER A 84 -5.27 29.95 -37.57
N ALA A 85 -5.90 28.86 -38.03
CA ALA A 85 -6.63 27.91 -37.20
C ALA A 85 -5.72 26.92 -36.44
N ASN A 86 -4.45 26.81 -36.84
CA ASN A 86 -3.47 25.97 -36.18
C ASN A 86 -2.96 26.65 -34.90
N HIS A 87 -3.77 26.65 -33.85
CA HIS A 87 -3.40 27.06 -32.49
C HIS A 87 -2.18 26.26 -32.05
N LYS A 88 -1.02 26.91 -31.93
CA LYS A 88 0.22 26.24 -31.56
C LYS A 88 0.41 26.34 -30.04
N PRO A 89 0.68 25.21 -29.35
CA PRO A 89 1.07 25.28 -27.96
C PRO A 89 2.42 26.01 -27.85
N VAL A 90 2.45 27.08 -27.06
CA VAL A 90 3.66 27.88 -26.83
C VAL A 90 4.26 27.52 -25.48
N PHE A 91 5.58 27.37 -25.44
CA PHE A 91 6.37 27.04 -24.27
C PHE A 91 7.31 28.20 -23.96
N ASP A 92 6.94 29.07 -23.02
CA ASP A 92 7.72 30.28 -22.74
C ASP A 92 7.54 30.75 -21.29
N LYS A 93 8.48 31.55 -20.81
CA LYS A 93 8.45 32.17 -19.48
C LYS A 93 7.51 33.37 -19.41
N THR A 94 7.38 34.10 -20.52
CA THR A 94 6.51 35.28 -20.63
C THR A 94 5.27 34.95 -21.45
N GLN A 95 4.20 35.67 -21.14
CA GLN A 95 2.94 35.58 -21.89
C GLN A 95 3.16 35.93 -23.37
N PRO A 96 2.59 35.16 -24.31
CA PRO A 96 2.58 35.51 -25.73
C PRO A 96 1.87 36.85 -25.99
N SER A 97 2.44 37.66 -26.89
CA SER A 97 1.98 39.04 -27.15
C SER A 97 0.86 39.17 -28.17
N ASN A 98 0.69 38.19 -29.08
CA ASN A 98 -0.34 38.20 -30.13
C ASN A 98 -1.11 36.87 -30.18
N PRO A 99 -1.87 36.51 -29.13
CA PRO A 99 -2.61 35.26 -29.08
C PRO A 99 -3.90 35.27 -29.92
N LEU A 100 -4.23 34.12 -30.49
CA LEU A 100 -5.51 33.83 -31.12
C LEU A 100 -6.40 33.05 -30.15
N LYS A 101 -7.71 33.24 -30.24
CA LYS A 101 -8.69 32.57 -29.35
C LYS A 101 -8.56 31.06 -29.49
N GLY A 102 -8.17 30.37 -28.41
CA GLY A 102 -7.89 28.93 -28.41
C GLY A 102 -6.41 28.57 -28.30
N ASP A 103 -5.50 29.55 -28.39
CA ASP A 103 -4.07 29.33 -28.15
C ASP A 103 -3.82 28.85 -26.72
N THR A 104 -2.85 27.93 -26.58
CA THR A 104 -2.44 27.36 -25.30
C THR A 104 -1.02 27.79 -24.97
N TRP A 105 -0.80 28.27 -23.75
CA TRP A 105 0.51 28.65 -23.23
C TRP A 105 0.88 27.76 -22.04
N PHE A 106 1.98 27.05 -22.18
CA PHE A 106 2.64 26.33 -21.10
C PHE A 106 3.70 27.25 -20.50
N LYS A 107 3.39 27.83 -19.34
CA LYS A 107 4.31 28.70 -18.62
C LYS A 107 5.46 27.88 -18.08
N ILE A 108 6.68 28.27 -18.40
CA ILE A 108 7.90 27.59 -17.94
C ILE A 108 8.61 28.43 -16.89
N ASP A 109 9.09 27.78 -15.83
CA ASP A 109 10.02 28.40 -14.87
C ASP A 109 11.43 28.51 -15.49
N GLU A 110 12.03 29.69 -15.40
CA GLU A 110 13.31 29.97 -16.04
C GLU A 110 14.47 29.16 -15.45
N ASN A 111 14.40 28.77 -14.17
CA ASN A 111 15.46 28.06 -13.47
C ASN A 111 15.30 26.54 -13.60
N THR A 112 14.11 26.01 -13.31
CA THR A 112 13.87 24.56 -13.28
C THR A 112 13.53 23.98 -14.66
N LYS A 113 13.20 24.84 -15.64
CA LYS A 113 12.72 24.45 -16.98
C LYS A 113 11.48 23.55 -16.94
N THR A 114 10.69 23.62 -15.86
CA THR A 114 9.45 22.86 -15.70
C THR A 114 8.23 23.70 -16.05
N ILE A 115 7.15 23.04 -16.46
CA ILE A 115 5.84 23.67 -16.65
C ILE A 115 5.27 23.99 -15.26
N VAL A 116 4.93 25.27 -15.03
CA VAL A 116 4.36 25.76 -13.76
C VAL A 116 2.91 26.23 -13.88
N GLY A 117 2.36 26.24 -15.10
CA GLY A 117 0.96 26.54 -15.36
C GLY A 117 0.61 26.31 -16.83
N VAL A 118 -0.65 25.99 -17.09
CA VAL A 118 -1.20 25.85 -18.43
C VAL A 118 -2.32 26.88 -18.57
N TYR A 119 -2.27 27.69 -19.62
CA TYR A 119 -3.24 28.76 -19.84
C TYR A 119 -3.83 28.64 -21.25
N THR A 120 -5.09 29.05 -21.42
CA THR A 120 -5.77 29.15 -22.72
C THR A 120 -6.23 30.58 -22.96
N TRP A 121 -6.04 31.09 -24.18
CA TRP A 121 -6.53 32.42 -24.55
C TRP A 121 -8.01 32.37 -24.93
N ASN A 122 -8.86 33.07 -24.17
CA ASN A 122 -10.32 33.09 -24.41
C ASN A 122 -10.75 34.08 -25.53
N GLY A 123 -9.82 34.88 -26.06
CA GLY A 123 -10.05 36.00 -26.99
C GLY A 123 -9.70 37.37 -26.40
N ASN A 124 -9.75 37.49 -25.07
CA ASN A 124 -9.56 38.74 -24.32
C ASN A 124 -8.45 38.63 -23.25
N SER A 125 -8.29 37.47 -22.63
CA SER A 125 -7.34 37.21 -21.55
C SER A 125 -6.87 35.75 -21.53
N TRP A 126 -5.70 35.52 -20.93
CA TRP A 126 -5.23 34.17 -20.60
C TRP A 126 -5.93 33.70 -19.34
N GLU A 127 -6.62 32.56 -19.42
CA GLU A 127 -7.24 31.88 -18.29
C GLU A 127 -6.48 30.59 -17.99
N GLU A 128 -6.27 30.30 -16.70
CA GLU A 128 -5.60 29.07 -16.28
C GLU A 128 -6.50 27.88 -16.58
N LEU A 129 -5.95 26.87 -17.27
CA LEU A 129 -6.61 25.63 -17.59
C LEU A 129 -6.22 24.58 -16.53
N PRO A 130 -7.08 24.32 -15.53
CA PRO A 130 -6.80 23.28 -14.55
C PRO A 130 -6.77 21.92 -15.27
N LEU A 131 -5.67 21.18 -15.10
CA LEU A 131 -5.56 19.83 -15.65
C LEU A 131 -6.42 18.88 -14.80
N ASP A 132 -7.48 18.33 -15.40
CA ASP A 132 -8.31 17.29 -14.78
C ASP A 132 -7.47 16.04 -14.49
N TYR A 133 -7.65 15.43 -13.31
CA TYR A 133 -6.94 14.22 -12.91
C TYR A 133 -7.18 13.04 -13.89
N ASN A 134 -8.33 12.99 -14.56
CA ASN A 134 -8.65 11.99 -15.58
C ASN A 134 -7.81 12.15 -16.86
N ALA A 135 -7.27 13.35 -17.11
CA ALA A 135 -6.45 13.63 -18.29
C ALA A 135 -4.95 13.33 -18.08
N LEU A 136 -4.50 13.16 -16.83
CA LEU A 136 -3.10 12.97 -16.47
C LEU A 136 -2.69 11.49 -16.51
N ARG A 137 -2.29 10.99 -17.69
CA ARG A 137 -1.59 9.70 -17.82
C ARG A 137 -0.09 9.88 -17.58
N ILE A 138 0.37 9.60 -16.36
CA ILE A 138 1.78 9.77 -15.96
C ILE A 138 2.41 8.40 -15.72
N GLY A 139 3.56 8.12 -16.35
CA GLY A 139 4.21 6.79 -16.26
C GLY A 139 4.84 6.49 -14.89
N LYS A 140 5.47 7.50 -14.27
CA LYS A 140 6.00 7.43 -12.90
C LYS A 140 5.96 8.81 -12.28
N LEU A 141 5.46 8.90 -11.06
CA LEU A 141 5.64 10.06 -10.20
C LEU A 141 6.73 9.73 -9.19
N SER A 142 7.85 10.42 -9.25
CA SER A 142 8.93 10.33 -8.25
C SER A 142 8.89 11.57 -7.37
N ALA A 143 8.85 11.37 -6.05
CA ALA A 143 8.79 12.43 -5.03
C ALA A 143 7.49 13.26 -5.03
N ILE A 144 6.43 12.66 -4.50
CA ILE A 144 5.15 13.34 -4.25
C ILE A 144 5.14 13.84 -2.80
N THR A 145 4.87 15.14 -2.61
CA THR A 145 4.20 15.65 -1.41
C THR A 145 2.77 15.98 -1.82
N ALA A 146 1.81 15.09 -1.57
CA ALA A 146 0.42 15.30 -1.93
C ALA A 146 -0.54 14.70 -0.91
N GLU A 147 -1.72 15.29 -0.82
CA GLU A 147 -2.89 14.74 -0.14
C GLU A 147 -3.58 13.75 -1.09
N LEU A 148 -3.33 12.46 -0.91
CA LEU A 148 -3.77 11.41 -1.84
C LEU A 148 -5.26 11.04 -1.72
N GLY A 149 -5.96 11.53 -0.69
CA GLY A 149 -7.33 11.10 -0.40
C GLY A 149 -7.44 9.58 -0.20
N ASP A 150 -8.47 8.97 -0.78
CA ASP A 150 -8.73 7.52 -0.70
C ASP A 150 -7.88 6.72 -1.71
N VAL A 151 -7.02 5.82 -1.21
CA VAL A 151 -6.27 4.86 -2.04
C VAL A 151 -7.05 3.55 -2.14
N LYS A 152 -7.80 3.35 -3.24
CA LYS A 152 -8.67 2.16 -3.43
C LYS A 152 -7.94 0.87 -3.86
N SER A 153 -6.75 0.97 -4.44
CA SER A 153 -5.95 -0.19 -4.87
C SER A 153 -4.47 0.14 -4.96
N GLY A 154 -3.61 -0.59 -4.24
CA GLY A 154 -2.16 -0.45 -4.32
C GLY A 154 -1.41 -1.15 -3.19
N SER A 155 -0.10 -1.31 -3.34
CA SER A 155 0.83 -1.70 -2.26
C SER A 155 1.65 -0.50 -1.83
N ILE A 156 1.72 -0.25 -0.52
CA ILE A 156 2.57 0.78 0.08
C ILE A 156 3.66 0.05 0.86
N THR A 157 4.93 0.28 0.52
CA THR A 157 6.09 -0.44 1.09
C THR A 157 7.09 0.53 1.68
N GLY A 158 7.71 0.16 2.82
CA GLY A 158 8.73 0.98 3.48
C GLY A 158 8.18 2.26 4.12
N THR A 159 6.98 2.18 4.70
CA THR A 159 6.23 3.33 5.22
C THR A 159 5.90 3.20 6.69
N GLU A 160 5.82 4.34 7.38
CA GLU A 160 5.23 4.46 8.71
C GLU A 160 3.82 5.06 8.57
N PHE A 161 2.79 4.34 9.02
CA PHE A 161 1.44 4.89 9.17
C PHE A 161 1.29 5.42 10.59
N ILE A 162 0.97 6.71 10.74
CA ILE A 162 0.76 7.35 12.04
C ILE A 162 -0.67 7.87 12.10
N HIS A 163 -1.44 7.41 13.08
CA HIS A 163 -2.74 7.97 13.42
C HIS A 163 -2.66 8.59 14.82
N ASN A 164 -2.83 9.91 14.90
CA ASN A 164 -2.91 10.63 16.16
C ASN A 164 -4.36 10.59 16.66
N ILE A 165 -4.56 9.99 17.82
CA ILE A 165 -5.86 9.98 18.50
C ILE A 165 -5.98 11.29 19.26
N ASN A 166 -7.03 12.04 18.98
CA ASN A 166 -7.44 13.22 19.73
C ASN A 166 -8.98 13.28 19.71
N TYR A 167 -9.59 12.58 20.65
CA TYR A 167 -11.04 12.38 20.71
C TYR A 167 -11.58 12.84 22.05
N LYS A 168 -12.75 13.47 22.05
CA LYS A 168 -13.51 13.80 23.25
C LYS A 168 -14.84 13.06 23.23
N ASP A 169 -15.20 12.38 24.33
CA ASP A 169 -16.51 11.76 24.45
C ASP A 169 -17.60 12.76 24.90
N SER A 170 -18.81 12.25 25.14
CA SER A 170 -19.96 13.05 25.59
C SER A 170 -19.76 13.70 26.96
N ASP A 171 -18.84 13.18 27.76
CA ASP A 171 -18.58 13.60 29.13
C ASP A 171 -17.35 14.53 29.21
N ASP A 172 -16.91 15.06 28.06
CA ASP A 172 -15.74 15.93 27.86
C ASP A 172 -14.39 15.28 28.23
N ASN A 173 -14.36 13.96 28.34
CA ASN A 173 -13.15 13.22 28.58
C ASN A 173 -12.25 13.23 27.35
N LEU A 174 -11.00 13.65 27.52
CA LEU A 174 -10.02 13.67 26.43
C LEU A 174 -9.26 12.34 26.34
N TYR A 175 -9.38 11.69 25.18
CA TYR A 175 -8.61 10.53 24.77
C TYR A 175 -7.51 11.01 23.83
N THR A 176 -6.26 10.79 24.21
CA THR A 176 -5.11 11.09 23.36
C THR A 176 -4.32 9.83 23.10
N GLY A 177 -3.54 9.80 22.03
CA GLY A 177 -2.74 8.62 21.73
C GLY A 177 -2.15 8.64 20.34
N VAL A 178 -1.35 7.63 20.04
CA VAL A 178 -0.79 7.41 18.70
C VAL A 178 -0.88 5.93 18.36
N VAL A 179 -1.40 5.64 17.18
CA VAL A 179 -1.31 4.32 16.55
C VAL A 179 -0.29 4.39 15.44
N LYS A 180 0.72 3.53 15.50
CA LYS A 180 1.78 3.43 14.51
C LYS A 180 1.82 2.04 13.90
N MET A 181 1.97 1.98 12.58
CA MET A 181 2.30 0.75 11.86
C MET A 181 3.58 0.97 11.06
N ASN A 182 4.60 0.16 11.33
CA ASN A 182 5.90 0.22 10.68
C ASN A 182 6.57 -1.18 10.66
N ASP A 183 7.84 -1.24 10.28
CA ASP A 183 8.62 -2.49 10.22
C ASP A 183 8.76 -3.19 11.58
N ASP A 184 8.62 -2.45 12.69
CA ASP A 184 8.67 -2.99 14.05
C ASP A 184 7.32 -3.60 14.51
N GLY A 185 6.25 -3.45 13.71
CA GLY A 185 4.93 -4.03 13.94
C GLY A 185 3.82 -3.00 14.16
N PHE A 186 2.83 -3.37 14.98
CA PHE A 186 1.68 -2.53 15.33
C PHE A 186 1.86 -1.99 16.76
N ASN A 187 2.08 -0.69 16.88
CA ASN A 187 2.28 -0.04 18.17
C ASN A 187 1.11 0.91 18.44
N SER A 188 0.39 0.71 19.54
CA SER A 188 -0.69 1.61 19.96
C SER A 188 -0.45 2.10 21.39
N THR A 189 -0.32 3.41 21.53
CA THR A 189 -0.30 4.09 22.84
C THR A 189 -1.57 4.90 22.97
N SER A 190 -2.40 4.57 23.97
CA SER A 190 -3.66 5.28 24.21
C SER A 190 -3.72 5.73 25.67
N TYR A 191 -3.98 7.01 25.87
CA TYR A 191 -4.23 7.62 27.17
C TYR A 191 -5.74 7.68 27.37
N LEU A 192 -6.25 6.96 28.38
CA LEU A 192 -7.63 7.07 28.82
C LEU A 192 -7.85 8.40 29.58
N PRO A 193 -9.10 8.83 29.76
CA PRO A 193 -9.46 10.19 30.14
C PRO A 193 -8.68 10.78 31.31
N THR A 194 -8.30 12.06 31.17
CA THR A 194 -7.74 12.86 32.25
C THR A 194 -8.84 13.26 33.26
N GLY A 195 -9.10 12.38 34.21
CA GLY A 195 -9.82 12.64 35.45
C GLY A 195 -9.06 12.07 36.65
N ILE A 196 -9.47 12.41 37.88
CA ILE A 196 -8.95 11.75 39.10
C ILE A 196 -9.23 10.25 38.96
N GLY A 197 -8.19 9.43 38.79
CA GLY A 197 -8.31 7.98 38.49
C GLY A 197 -7.89 7.56 37.08
N SER A 198 -7.29 8.42 36.27
CA SER A 198 -6.85 8.09 34.90
C SER A 198 -5.83 6.93 34.88
N THR A 199 -6.08 5.93 34.01
CA THR A 199 -5.16 4.81 33.75
C THR A 199 -4.57 4.96 32.35
N VAL A 200 -3.25 4.91 32.23
CA VAL A 200 -2.63 4.80 30.90
C VAL A 200 -2.79 3.35 30.42
N LEU A 201 -3.22 3.14 29.17
CA LEU A 201 -3.20 1.85 28.50
C LEU A 201 -2.23 1.90 27.33
N GLU A 202 -1.00 1.46 27.57
CA GLU A 202 -0.06 1.19 26.48
C GLU A 202 -0.26 -0.25 26.01
N SER A 203 -0.55 -0.43 24.72
CA SER A 203 -0.74 -1.73 24.07
C SER A 203 0.25 -1.87 22.91
N ILE A 204 1.39 -2.47 23.20
CA ILE A 204 2.39 -2.78 22.18
C ILE A 204 2.06 -4.17 21.62
N THR A 205 1.91 -4.29 20.29
CA THR A 205 1.82 -5.57 19.57
C THR A 205 2.93 -5.67 18.54
N SER A 206 4.12 -6.08 18.98
CA SER A 206 5.23 -6.32 18.05
C SER A 206 5.14 -7.73 17.48
N THR A 207 5.45 -7.88 16.19
CA THR A 207 5.53 -9.18 15.50
C THR A 207 6.97 -9.71 15.43
N LEU A 208 7.98 -8.88 15.74
CA LEU A 208 9.37 -9.29 15.80
C LEU A 208 9.62 -10.19 17.03
N GLY A 209 9.57 -11.51 16.82
CA GLY A 209 9.93 -12.54 17.81
C GLY A 209 8.78 -13.14 18.62
N GLY A 210 7.52 -12.96 18.19
CA GLY A 210 6.30 -13.46 18.84
C GLY A 210 5.34 -12.35 19.24
N TYR A 211 4.07 -12.69 19.53
CA TYR A 211 3.05 -11.72 19.96
C TYR A 211 3.36 -11.24 21.38
N LYS A 212 4.07 -10.11 21.50
CA LYS A 212 4.10 -9.40 22.78
C LYS A 212 2.81 -8.60 22.86
N VAL A 213 1.90 -8.96 23.75
CA VAL A 213 0.82 -8.07 24.20
C VAL A 213 1.26 -7.58 25.57
N ALA A 214 1.92 -6.42 25.61
CA ALA A 214 2.21 -5.75 26.85
C ALA A 214 1.10 -4.74 27.12
N GLN A 215 0.32 -4.98 28.17
CA GLN A 215 -0.59 -3.97 28.73
C GLN A 215 0.07 -3.40 29.99
N LYS A 216 0.32 -2.09 29.97
CA LYS A 216 0.83 -1.34 31.11
C LYS A 216 -0.30 -0.47 31.65
N LEU A 217 -0.64 -0.67 32.92
CA LEU A 217 -1.55 0.19 33.68
C LEU A 217 -0.70 1.11 34.56
N ILE A 218 -0.82 2.42 34.38
CA ILE A 218 -0.11 3.43 35.20
C ILE A 218 -1.11 4.05 36.18
N ASP A 219 -0.80 4.06 37.48
CA ASP A 219 -1.58 4.73 38.52
C ASP A 219 -1.29 6.25 38.55
N VAL A 220 -2.26 7.04 39.02
CA VAL A 220 -2.39 8.51 38.98
C VAL A 220 -1.20 9.25 39.60
N ALA A 221 -0.45 8.62 40.49
CA ALA A 221 0.68 9.23 41.19
C ALA A 221 1.99 9.27 40.38
N GLY A 222 2.05 8.65 39.19
CA GLY A 222 3.31 8.51 38.43
C GLY A 222 4.35 7.59 39.11
N GLU A 223 4.09 7.13 40.34
CA GLU A 223 4.79 6.02 40.98
C GLU A 223 4.23 4.70 40.46
N SER A 224 4.55 4.36 39.22
CA SER A 224 4.33 3.00 38.74
C SER A 224 5.47 2.13 39.24
N SER A 225 5.21 1.19 40.13
CA SER A 225 5.93 -0.07 39.97
C SER A 225 5.53 -0.58 38.58
N LEU A 226 6.50 -0.71 37.68
CA LEU A 226 6.27 -0.91 36.24
C LEU A 226 5.71 -2.32 36.00
N GLY A 227 4.43 -2.51 36.30
CA GLY A 227 3.66 -3.71 36.04
C GLY A 227 3.46 -3.93 34.54
N SER A 228 3.89 -5.07 34.00
CA SER A 228 3.52 -5.48 32.63
C SER A 228 3.24 -6.96 32.58
N SER A 229 2.16 -7.33 31.88
CA SER A 229 1.88 -8.74 31.56
C SER A 229 2.40 -9.05 30.16
N ILE A 230 3.09 -10.16 29.98
CA ILE A 230 3.64 -10.62 28.70
C ILE A 230 3.13 -12.02 28.44
N LEU A 231 2.39 -12.20 27.34
CA LEU A 231 2.12 -13.51 26.80
C LEU A 231 3.31 -13.94 25.92
N THR A 232 3.88 -15.11 26.19
CA THR A 232 4.89 -15.75 25.34
C THR A 232 4.29 -17.02 24.72
N GLY A 233 5.02 -17.68 23.82
CA GLY A 233 4.58 -18.96 23.25
C GLY A 233 4.40 -20.09 24.27
N LYS A 234 4.92 -19.97 25.50
CA LYS A 234 4.86 -21.02 26.54
C LYS A 234 4.40 -20.54 27.91
N SER A 235 4.33 -19.24 28.16
CA SER A 235 4.05 -18.72 29.50
C SER A 235 3.29 -17.41 29.48
N LEU A 236 2.48 -17.16 30.50
CA LEU A 236 2.00 -15.83 30.86
C LEU A 236 2.89 -15.27 31.99
N GLN A 237 3.55 -14.14 31.76
CA GLN A 237 4.49 -13.54 32.72
C GLN A 237 3.95 -12.21 33.22
N PHE A 238 3.94 -11.99 34.52
CA PHE A 238 3.68 -10.72 35.18
C PHE A 238 5.01 -10.16 35.66
N ASN A 239 5.38 -8.99 35.17
CA ASN A 239 6.63 -8.30 35.47
C ASN A 239 6.36 -7.04 36.27
N GLU A 240 7.29 -6.66 37.13
CA GLU A 240 7.30 -5.38 37.84
C GLU A 240 8.75 -4.88 37.92
N ASN A 241 8.98 -3.63 37.48
CA ASN A 241 10.32 -3.01 37.43
C ASN A 241 11.36 -3.87 36.68
N GLY A 242 10.93 -4.49 35.58
CA GLY A 242 11.79 -5.35 34.75
C GLY A 242 12.05 -6.76 35.30
N ASN A 243 11.50 -7.10 36.47
CA ASN A 243 11.63 -8.44 37.07
C ASN A 243 10.33 -9.23 36.91
N ILE A 244 10.42 -10.51 36.53
CA ILE A 244 9.27 -11.42 36.55
C ILE A 244 8.86 -11.66 38.01
N LYS A 245 7.63 -11.28 38.35
CA LYS A 245 7.02 -11.51 39.67
C LYS A 245 6.23 -12.80 39.73
N LEU A 246 5.56 -13.15 38.63
CA LEU A 246 4.83 -14.39 38.48
C LEU A 246 4.96 -14.87 37.05
N SER A 247 5.24 -16.15 36.86
CA SER A 247 5.16 -16.79 35.54
C SER A 247 4.28 -18.01 35.65
N ILE A 248 3.27 -18.08 34.78
CA ILE A 248 2.45 -19.26 34.58
C ILE A 248 2.98 -19.93 33.31
N ASP A 249 3.88 -20.89 33.46
CA ASP A 249 4.43 -21.69 32.37
C ASP A 249 3.49 -22.88 32.06
N ALA A 250 3.39 -23.26 30.78
CA ALA A 250 2.69 -24.46 30.35
C ALA A 250 3.22 -25.73 31.05
N ASP A 251 4.53 -25.75 31.36
CA ASP A 251 5.16 -26.86 32.07
C ASP A 251 4.74 -26.95 33.56
N LEU A 252 4.12 -25.90 34.13
CA LEU A 252 3.52 -25.96 35.48
C LEU A 252 2.24 -26.82 35.52
N PHE A 253 1.70 -27.22 34.38
CA PHE A 253 0.53 -28.08 34.23
C PHE A 253 0.86 -29.34 33.42
N TYR A 254 1.99 -29.97 33.75
CA TYR A 254 2.45 -31.18 33.09
C TYR A 254 2.01 -32.46 33.82
N SER A 255 1.79 -33.55 33.07
CA SER A 255 1.61 -34.89 33.63
C SER A 255 2.42 -35.92 32.84
N MET A 256 3.03 -36.87 33.56
CA MET A 256 3.72 -38.02 32.95
C MET A 256 2.71 -39.15 32.66
N PRO A 257 2.89 -39.96 31.60
CA PRO A 257 2.20 -41.24 31.49
C PRO A 257 2.49 -42.13 32.70
N TRP A 258 1.56 -43.04 32.99
CA TRP A 258 1.79 -44.08 34.00
C TRP A 258 2.97 -44.97 33.60
N GLN A 259 3.90 -45.17 34.51
CA GLN A 259 5.03 -46.07 34.38
C GLN A 259 4.91 -47.23 35.34
N ASP A 260 5.38 -48.40 34.94
CA ASP A 260 5.35 -49.61 35.76
C ASP A 260 6.30 -49.48 36.94
N LEU A 261 5.80 -49.85 38.12
CA LEU A 261 6.61 -49.96 39.34
C LEU A 261 7.30 -51.32 39.34
N ILE A 262 8.63 -51.31 39.33
CA ILE A 262 9.43 -52.54 39.38
C ILE A 262 9.33 -53.15 40.78
N LEU A 263 8.74 -54.34 40.85
CA LEU A 263 8.58 -55.07 42.09
C LEU A 263 9.82 -55.90 42.43
N ASN A 264 10.11 -56.02 43.72
CA ASN A 264 11.15 -56.91 44.24
C ASN A 264 10.76 -58.38 43.99
N SER A 265 11.77 -59.26 44.02
CA SER A 265 11.54 -60.70 43.94
C SER A 265 10.56 -61.18 45.04
N GLY A 266 9.64 -62.07 44.68
CA GLY A 266 8.60 -62.59 45.56
C GLY A 266 7.29 -61.78 45.55
N TYR A 267 7.22 -60.67 44.83
CA TYR A 267 6.02 -59.85 44.64
C TYR A 267 5.57 -59.84 43.17
N SER A 268 4.27 -59.68 42.93
CA SER A 268 3.70 -59.58 41.57
C SER A 268 2.44 -58.72 41.54
N THR A 269 1.94 -58.45 40.33
CA THR A 269 0.62 -57.84 40.10
C THR A 269 -0.50 -58.71 40.69
N ALA A 270 -1.46 -58.10 41.38
CA ALA A 270 -2.71 -58.74 41.80
C ALA A 270 -3.88 -58.30 40.91
N GLU A 271 -4.85 -59.20 40.69
CA GLU A 271 -6.12 -58.95 39.96
C GLU A 271 -6.00 -58.22 38.61
N GLY A 272 -4.86 -58.34 37.92
CA GLY A 272 -4.60 -57.62 36.66
C GLY A 272 -4.35 -56.12 36.79
N ASN A 273 -4.25 -55.58 38.02
CA ASN A 273 -4.00 -54.17 38.29
C ASN A 273 -2.50 -53.90 38.48
N THR A 274 -1.75 -53.76 37.39
CA THR A 274 -0.29 -53.56 37.44
C THR A 274 0.08 -52.35 38.30
N PRO A 275 0.97 -52.51 39.30
CA PRO A 275 1.52 -51.41 40.09
C PRO A 275 2.22 -50.39 39.21
N GLN A 276 1.81 -49.13 39.32
CA GLN A 276 2.29 -48.04 38.47
C GLN A 276 2.41 -46.74 39.27
N PHE A 277 3.23 -45.83 38.76
CA PHE A 277 3.36 -44.47 39.28
C PHE A 277 3.32 -43.44 38.15
N ARG A 278 3.01 -42.19 38.50
CA ARG A 278 3.19 -41.02 37.61
C ARG A 278 3.44 -39.77 38.42
N ILE A 279 3.95 -38.74 37.76
CA ILE A 279 4.10 -37.40 38.32
C ILE A 279 3.06 -36.49 37.68
N ILE A 280 2.39 -35.70 38.50
CA ILE A 280 1.57 -34.58 38.06
C ILE A 280 2.17 -33.31 38.66
N CYS A 281 2.47 -32.34 37.81
CA CYS A 281 2.87 -31.00 38.20
C CYS A 281 1.63 -30.10 38.16
N ILE A 282 1.31 -29.47 39.28
CA ILE A 282 0.21 -28.52 39.39
C ILE A 282 0.76 -27.25 40.02
N PHE A 283 0.77 -26.14 39.27
CA PHE A 283 1.34 -24.87 39.70
C PHE A 283 2.81 -24.99 40.16
N GLY A 284 3.59 -25.88 39.52
CA GLY A 284 5.00 -26.11 39.86
C GLY A 284 5.23 -27.09 41.02
N ILE A 285 4.18 -27.49 41.74
CA ILE A 285 4.26 -28.52 42.79
C ILE A 285 4.19 -29.88 42.12
N ARG A 286 5.23 -30.71 42.29
CA ARG A 286 5.23 -32.07 41.73
C ARG A 286 4.72 -33.05 42.76
N ILE A 287 3.69 -33.81 42.37
CA ILE A 287 3.06 -34.82 43.22
C ILE A 287 3.20 -36.18 42.54
N ALA A 288 3.77 -37.14 43.27
CA ALA A 288 3.83 -38.54 42.86
C ALA A 288 2.50 -39.23 43.21
N PHE A 289 1.90 -39.92 42.24
CA PHE A 289 0.72 -40.74 42.42
C PHE A 289 1.05 -42.19 42.13
N PHE A 290 0.50 -43.09 42.94
CA PHE A 290 0.65 -44.53 42.77
C PHE A 290 -0.71 -45.19 42.57
N ARG A 291 -0.73 -46.27 41.81
CA ARG A 291 -1.91 -47.11 41.61
C ARG A 291 -1.53 -48.57 41.42
N GLY A 292 -2.54 -49.42 41.36
CA GLY A 292 -2.40 -50.85 41.13
C GLY A 292 -2.36 -51.64 42.42
N GLN A 293 -2.18 -52.95 42.32
CA GLN A 293 -2.27 -53.87 43.42
C GLN A 293 -1.06 -54.82 43.44
N VAL A 294 -0.50 -55.00 44.63
CA VAL A 294 0.68 -55.83 44.86
C VAL A 294 0.26 -57.05 45.66
N GLN A 295 0.56 -58.23 45.14
CA GLN A 295 0.48 -59.49 45.90
C GLN A 295 1.88 -60.02 46.20
N LYS A 296 1.95 -60.86 47.23
CA LYS A 296 3.17 -61.54 47.66
C LYS A 296 2.97 -63.05 47.55
N SER A 297 3.99 -63.74 47.05
CA SER A 297 3.99 -65.20 46.87
C SER A 297 4.04 -66.00 48.18
N THR A 298 4.39 -65.34 49.28
CA THR A 298 4.45 -65.92 50.63
C THR A 298 3.55 -65.16 51.58
N ALA A 299 3.30 -65.72 52.77
CA ALA A 299 2.58 -65.03 53.83
C ALA A 299 3.21 -63.65 54.15
N TRP A 300 2.35 -62.70 54.49
CA TRP A 300 2.78 -61.39 54.97
C TRP A 300 3.23 -61.48 56.41
N THR A 301 4.26 -60.71 56.77
CA THR A 301 4.68 -60.54 58.16
C THR A 301 4.11 -59.24 58.72
N SER A 302 3.93 -59.14 60.04
CA SER A 302 3.60 -57.89 60.73
C SER A 302 4.73 -56.85 60.74
N ALA A 303 5.88 -57.18 60.15
CA ALA A 303 6.99 -56.27 59.91
C ALA A 303 6.86 -55.54 58.56
N ASN A 304 7.83 -54.67 58.25
CA ASN A 304 7.91 -54.04 56.94
C ASN A 304 8.21 -55.07 55.84
N ASN A 305 7.28 -55.22 54.90
CA ASN A 305 7.46 -56.04 53.71
C ASN A 305 7.87 -55.13 52.54
N ALA A 306 9.18 -55.05 52.26
CA ALA A 306 9.73 -54.20 51.20
C ALA A 306 9.41 -54.80 49.82
N PHE A 307 8.42 -54.23 49.13
CA PHE A 307 7.87 -54.78 47.88
C PHE A 307 8.46 -54.15 46.61
N ALA A 308 9.05 -52.97 46.70
CA ALA A 308 9.75 -52.29 45.61
C ALA A 308 10.81 -51.33 46.16
N SER A 309 11.71 -50.87 45.31
CA SER A 309 12.49 -49.65 45.56
C SER A 309 11.71 -48.43 45.10
N VAL A 310 12.01 -47.26 45.66
CA VAL A 310 11.37 -46.00 45.22
C VAL A 310 12.01 -45.61 43.87
N PRO A 311 11.23 -45.48 42.78
CA PRO A 311 11.79 -45.04 41.49
C PRO A 311 12.48 -43.70 41.63
N PHE A 312 13.57 -43.49 40.88
CA PHE A 312 14.43 -42.30 41.01
C PHE A 312 13.64 -41.00 40.84
N GLU A 313 12.69 -41.00 39.91
CA GLU A 313 11.84 -39.87 39.54
C GLU A 313 10.88 -39.43 40.67
N VAL A 314 10.54 -40.35 41.59
CA VAL A 314 9.61 -40.11 42.70
C VAL A 314 10.26 -40.32 44.07
N GLN A 315 11.59 -40.19 44.15
CA GLN A 315 12.28 -40.22 45.43
C GLN A 315 11.81 -39.10 46.35
N THR A 316 11.64 -39.43 47.62
CA THR A 316 11.18 -38.49 48.65
C THR A 316 12.25 -38.28 49.70
N THR A 317 12.39 -37.05 50.19
CA THR A 317 13.30 -36.72 51.29
C THR A 317 12.74 -37.11 52.67
N LYS A 318 11.43 -37.36 52.74
CA LYS A 318 10.72 -37.78 53.96
C LYS A 318 9.89 -39.03 53.70
N THR A 319 9.80 -39.91 54.68
CA THR A 319 8.98 -41.12 54.52
C THR A 319 7.50 -40.73 54.37
N ALA A 320 6.93 -40.98 53.20
CA ALA A 320 5.52 -40.78 52.93
C ALA A 320 4.76 -42.04 53.31
N MET A 321 3.62 -41.89 53.99
CA MET A 321 2.81 -43.01 54.47
C MET A 321 1.35 -42.79 54.09
N ALA A 322 0.68 -43.86 53.69
CA ALA A 322 -0.74 -43.87 53.43
C ALA A 322 -1.38 -45.16 53.96
N TYR A 323 -2.69 -45.13 54.13
CA TYR A 323 -3.46 -46.36 54.28
C TYR A 323 -3.48 -47.09 52.94
N ALA A 324 -3.36 -48.41 52.97
CA ALA A 324 -3.55 -49.26 51.81
C ALA A 324 -4.72 -50.20 52.07
N PRO A 325 -5.79 -50.14 51.26
CA PRO A 325 -6.85 -51.13 51.32
C PRO A 325 -6.32 -52.48 50.82
N THR A 326 -6.86 -53.56 51.37
CA THR A 326 -6.47 -54.94 51.02
C THR A 326 -7.68 -55.70 50.47
N ASN A 327 -7.45 -56.96 50.10
CA ASN A 327 -8.52 -57.89 49.71
C ASN A 327 -9.40 -58.37 50.88
N LYS A 328 -9.14 -57.87 52.09
CA LYS A 328 -9.88 -58.14 53.31
C LYS A 328 -10.46 -56.84 53.86
N SER A 329 -11.36 -56.94 54.82
CA SER A 329 -11.88 -55.78 55.55
C SER A 329 -10.83 -55.08 56.44
N SER A 330 -9.63 -55.67 56.55
CA SER A 330 -8.46 -55.09 57.21
C SER A 330 -7.60 -54.29 56.22
N GLY A 331 -6.92 -53.26 56.71
CA GLY A 331 -5.99 -52.47 55.92
C GLY A 331 -4.53 -52.77 56.23
N GLY A 332 -3.67 -51.88 55.76
CA GLY A 332 -2.33 -51.74 56.29
C GLY A 332 -1.74 -50.38 55.97
N ARG A 333 -0.50 -50.19 56.37
CA ARG A 333 0.26 -48.97 56.08
C ARG A 333 1.20 -49.24 54.94
N VAL A 334 1.01 -48.54 53.83
CA VAL A 334 2.00 -48.48 52.74
C VAL A 334 2.87 -47.24 52.93
N HIS A 335 4.15 -47.34 52.58
CA HIS A 335 5.04 -46.21 52.63
C HIS A 335 6.07 -46.21 51.51
N ALA A 336 6.52 -45.01 51.14
CA ALA A 336 7.72 -44.77 50.37
C ALA A 336 8.74 -44.09 51.30
N SER A 337 9.84 -44.78 51.58
CA SER A 337 10.87 -44.31 52.52
C SER A 337 11.93 -43.46 51.81
N SER A 338 12.47 -42.47 52.54
CA SER A 338 13.67 -41.73 52.13
C SER A 338 14.93 -42.61 52.03
N SER A 339 14.89 -43.84 52.55
CA SER A 339 15.95 -44.86 52.38
C SER A 339 15.77 -45.71 51.11
N ASN A 340 15.05 -45.21 50.10
CA ASN A 340 14.84 -45.87 48.80
C ASN A 340 14.12 -47.24 48.87
N ALA A 341 13.17 -47.38 49.81
CA ALA A 341 12.37 -48.59 49.95
C ALA A 341 10.88 -48.26 49.98
N MET A 342 10.09 -49.01 49.20
CA MET A 342 8.64 -49.03 49.32
C MET A 342 8.23 -50.27 50.11
N GLY A 343 7.44 -50.04 51.16
CA GLY A 343 7.13 -51.05 52.15
C GLY A 343 5.66 -51.08 52.51
N PHE A 344 5.19 -52.26 52.91
CA PHE A 344 3.83 -52.44 53.39
C PHE A 344 3.81 -53.23 54.71
N ILE A 345 3.09 -52.67 55.68
CA ILE A 345 2.91 -53.22 57.02
C ILE A 345 1.41 -53.53 57.17
N PRO A 346 1.02 -54.80 57.10
CA PRO A 346 -0.39 -55.16 57.15
C PRO A 346 -0.92 -55.15 58.59
N ALA A 347 -2.21 -54.84 58.76
CA ALA A 347 -2.89 -55.03 60.04
C ALA A 347 -3.25 -56.50 60.31
N ASP A 348 -3.32 -57.31 59.25
CA ASP A 348 -3.61 -58.75 59.29
C ASP A 348 -2.70 -59.49 58.30
N THR A 349 -2.11 -60.61 58.73
CA THR A 349 -1.20 -61.42 57.91
C THR A 349 -1.93 -62.35 56.93
N SER A 350 -3.26 -62.49 57.04
CA SER A 350 -4.11 -63.34 56.18
C SER A 350 -4.45 -62.73 54.81
N ILE A 351 -4.05 -61.48 54.58
CA ILE A 351 -4.24 -60.77 53.32
C ILE A 351 -3.45 -61.43 52.17
N THR A 352 -3.90 -61.24 50.94
CA THR A 352 -3.22 -61.76 49.74
C THR A 352 -2.67 -60.64 48.86
N TYR A 353 -3.32 -59.47 48.86
CA TYR A 353 -2.83 -58.29 48.15
C TYR A 353 -3.26 -56.98 48.84
N PHE A 354 -2.59 -55.88 48.48
CA PHE A 354 -2.99 -54.53 48.86
C PHE A 354 -2.95 -53.58 47.65
N ALA A 355 -3.69 -52.47 47.71
CA ALA A 355 -3.73 -51.46 46.65
C ALA A 355 -2.92 -50.21 47.00
N LEU A 356 -2.34 -49.59 45.95
CA LEU A 356 -1.50 -48.40 46.07
C LEU A 356 -2.24 -47.07 45.87
N ASN A 357 -3.54 -47.10 45.52
CA ASN A 357 -4.29 -45.94 45.02
C ASN A 357 -4.41 -44.76 46.01
N GLN A 358 -4.07 -44.96 47.28
CA GLN A 358 -4.08 -43.91 48.31
C GLN A 358 -2.68 -43.38 48.64
N LEU A 359 -1.63 -43.96 48.07
CA LEU A 359 -0.28 -43.44 48.21
C LEU A 359 -0.06 -42.33 47.19
N PHE A 360 0.12 -41.12 47.70
CA PHE A 360 0.63 -39.98 46.96
C PHE A 360 1.41 -39.09 47.90
N TYR A 361 2.37 -38.34 47.37
CA TYR A 361 3.16 -37.39 48.16
C TYR A 361 3.78 -36.31 47.29
N ILE A 362 4.08 -35.18 47.93
CA ILE A 362 4.77 -34.04 47.32
C ILE A 362 6.25 -34.37 47.20
N LEU A 363 6.82 -34.12 46.02
CA LEU A 363 8.26 -34.29 45.75
C LEU A 363 9.03 -33.01 46.09
N ASP A 364 8.51 -31.84 45.66
CA ASP A 364 9.05 -30.49 45.84
C ASP A 364 7.99 -29.41 45.61
#